data_AF-A0A6G2DW21-F1
#
_entry.id   AF-A0A6G2DW21-F1
#
_cell.length_a   1.000
_cell.length_b   1.000
_cell.length_c   1.000
_cell.angle_alpha   90.00
_cell.angle_beta   90.00
_cell.angle_gamma   90.00
#
_symmetry.space_group_name_H-M   'P 1'
#
loop_
_entity.id
_entity.type
_entity.pdbx_description
1 polymer ?
#
loop_
_entity_poly.entity_id
_entity_poly.type
_entity_poly.pdbx_seq_one_letter_code
_entity_poly.pdbx_strand_id
1 'polypeptide(L)'
;LHLNGYISCQELRAGFPHNFPNYVMGQMLWKKTRSYEELIEEYFSVLYGENWQSVVEYLEKLSIYSSCDYFNAIGSRQSDVLANHYYIAYNLADNFLPIIEENISKLLNSQKDEWKQLSYHREYVVKMAKALYLQATGKTRQAQDEWRNVLNYIRGHELLFQSNLDVYRVIEVAKNYAGFHL
;
A
#
# COMPACT_ATOMS: atom_id res chain seq x y z
N LEU A 1 15.54 -28.26 7.32
CA LEU A 1 16.27 -27.43 6.33
C LEU A 1 17.24 -26.53 7.09
N HIS A 2 18.55 -26.70 6.93
CA HIS A 2 19.60 -25.83 7.51
C HIS A 2 19.97 -24.73 6.52
N LEU A 3 19.11 -23.72 6.39
CA LEU A 3 19.39 -22.54 5.56
C LEU A 3 20.29 -21.59 6.35
N ASN A 4 21.53 -21.42 5.89
CA ASN A 4 22.54 -20.53 6.49
C ASN A 4 22.52 -19.11 5.89
N GLY A 5 21.56 -18.81 5.02
CA GLY A 5 21.39 -17.51 4.39
C GLY A 5 20.05 -17.43 3.64
N TYR A 6 19.55 -16.22 3.46
CA TYR A 6 18.35 -15.93 2.67
C TYR A 6 18.60 -14.65 1.86
N ILE A 7 18.27 -14.69 0.58
CA ILE A 7 18.27 -13.52 -0.30
C ILE A 7 16.86 -13.44 -0.86
N SER A 8 16.15 -12.34 -0.56
CA SER A 8 14.84 -12.05 -1.15
C SER A 8 15.00 -11.40 -2.52
N CYS A 9 14.00 -11.55 -3.39
CA CYS A 9 13.90 -10.73 -4.58
C CYS A 9 13.86 -9.25 -4.17
N GLN A 10 14.91 -8.51 -4.50
CA GLN A 10 15.03 -7.09 -4.21
C GLN A 10 14.42 -6.30 -5.36
N GLU A 11 13.10 -6.28 -5.45
CA GLU A 11 12.42 -5.21 -6.19
C GLU A 11 12.68 -3.91 -5.42
N LEU A 12 13.79 -3.23 -5.76
CA LEU A 12 14.38 -2.12 -4.97
C LEU A 12 13.42 -0.93 -4.75
N ARG A 13 12.31 -0.87 -5.50
CA ARG A 13 11.28 0.17 -5.46
C ARG A 13 9.89 -0.40 -5.09
N ALA A 14 9.84 -1.51 -4.37
CA ALA A 14 8.62 -2.13 -3.84
C ALA A 14 8.48 -1.93 -2.31
N GLY A 15 8.97 -0.80 -1.81
CA GLY A 15 8.93 -0.41 -0.41
C GLY A 15 7.80 0.56 -0.09
N PHE A 16 6.80 0.70 -0.95
CA PHE A 16 5.72 1.67 -0.80
C PHE A 16 4.55 1.09 0.01
N PRO A 17 4.07 1.75 1.08
CA PRO A 17 4.53 3.04 1.63
C PRO A 17 5.73 2.93 2.59
N HIS A 18 6.12 1.73 3.01
CA HIS A 18 7.32 1.51 3.81
C HIS A 18 7.92 0.12 3.57
N ASN A 19 9.15 -0.09 4.03
CA ASN A 19 9.92 -1.32 3.85
C ASN A 19 9.81 -2.31 5.02
N PHE A 20 8.72 -2.27 5.80
CA PHE A 20 8.57 -3.10 7.00
C PHE A 20 8.82 -4.61 6.77
N PRO A 21 8.31 -5.27 5.70
CA PRO A 21 8.62 -6.68 5.45
C PRO A 21 10.12 -6.95 5.27
N ASN A 22 10.83 -6.05 4.59
CA ASN A 22 12.28 -6.15 4.40
C ASN A 22 13.04 -5.92 5.70
N TYR A 23 12.56 -4.99 6.54
CA TYR A 23 13.10 -4.75 7.88
C TYR A 23 12.93 -5.99 8.78
N VAL A 24 11.73 -6.58 8.84
CA VAL A 24 11.46 -7.82 9.59
C VAL A 24 12.37 -8.94 9.11
N MET A 25 12.47 -9.15 7.80
CA MET A 25 13.36 -10.16 7.23
C MET A 25 14.82 -9.94 7.66
N GLY A 26 15.34 -8.71 7.56
CA GLY A 26 16.72 -8.39 7.97
C GLY A 26 16.96 -8.67 9.46
N GLN A 27 16.03 -8.26 10.32
CA GLN A 27 16.11 -8.49 11.77
C GLN A 27 16.08 -9.98 12.11
N MET A 28 15.20 -10.75 11.44
CA MET A 28 15.05 -12.18 11.71
C MET A 28 16.21 -13.02 11.17
N LEU A 29 16.96 -12.54 10.18
CA LEU A 29 18.21 -13.19 9.74
C LEU A 29 19.33 -13.03 10.78
N TRP A 30 19.35 -11.92 11.51
CA TRP A 30 20.33 -11.65 12.55
C TRP A 30 19.95 -12.27 13.90
N LYS A 31 18.73 -12.01 14.40
CA LYS A 31 18.23 -12.47 15.70
C LYS A 31 16.82 -13.02 15.59
N LYS A 32 16.70 -14.34 15.51
CA LYS A 32 15.44 -15.09 15.28
C LYS A 32 14.46 -15.10 16.46
N THR A 33 14.81 -14.52 17.59
CA THR A 33 14.02 -14.60 18.84
C THR A 33 13.20 -13.34 19.12
N ARG A 34 13.20 -12.35 18.22
CA ARG A 34 12.40 -11.13 18.37
C ARG A 34 10.93 -11.42 18.09
N SER A 35 10.03 -10.77 18.81
CA SER A 35 8.59 -10.87 18.55
C SER A 35 8.17 -9.94 17.41
N TYR A 36 7.01 -10.20 16.81
CA TYR A 36 6.45 -9.35 15.76
C TYR A 36 6.07 -7.96 16.30
N GLU A 37 5.53 -7.92 17.51
CA GLU A 37 5.09 -6.72 18.21
C GLU A 37 6.28 -5.81 18.52
N GLU A 38 7.41 -6.38 18.98
CA GLU A 38 8.65 -5.64 19.20
C GLU A 38 9.17 -4.98 17.91
N LEU A 39 9.03 -5.66 16.77
CA LEU A 39 9.49 -5.17 15.47
C LEU A 39 8.57 -4.08 14.92
N ILE A 40 7.25 -4.23 15.08
CA ILE A 40 6.28 -3.19 14.74
C ILE A 40 6.57 -1.93 15.54
N GLU A 41 6.67 -2.04 16.87
CA GLU A 41 6.83 -0.88 17.74
C GLU A 41 8.15 -0.16 17.41
N GLU A 42 9.27 -0.87 17.30
CA GLU A 42 10.56 -0.26 16.94
C GLU A 42 10.49 0.47 15.59
N TYR A 43 9.89 -0.17 14.57
CA TYR A 43 9.88 0.39 13.23
C TYR A 43 8.94 1.59 13.12
N PHE A 44 7.67 1.43 13.51
CA PHE A 44 6.64 2.43 13.29
C PHE A 44 6.73 3.61 14.26
N SER A 45 7.16 3.41 15.51
CA SER A 45 7.35 4.52 16.46
C SER A 45 8.40 5.52 15.99
N VAL A 46 9.46 5.04 15.32
CA VAL A 46 10.48 5.91 14.72
C VAL A 46 9.90 6.70 13.55
N LEU A 47 9.16 6.05 12.65
CA LEU A 47 8.61 6.70 11.45
C LEU A 47 7.50 7.70 11.76
N TYR A 48 6.60 7.38 12.69
CA TYR A 48 5.34 8.11 12.88
C TYR A 48 5.17 8.75 14.25
N GLY A 49 6.13 8.55 15.17
CA GLY A 49 6.10 9.14 16.51
C GLY A 49 4.92 8.61 17.32
N GLU A 50 4.33 9.46 18.16
CA GLU A 50 3.27 9.07 19.11
C GLU A 50 2.02 8.45 18.46
N ASN A 51 1.75 8.74 17.19
CA ASN A 51 0.58 8.26 16.45
C ASN A 51 0.84 6.98 15.63
N TRP A 52 1.96 6.29 15.89
CA TRP A 52 2.36 5.13 15.10
C TRP A 52 1.34 3.98 15.15
N GLN A 53 0.68 3.75 16.30
CA GLN A 53 -0.32 2.68 16.42
C GLN A 53 -1.49 2.88 15.45
N SER A 54 -1.94 4.13 15.25
CA SER A 54 -3.02 4.43 14.31
C SER A 54 -2.63 4.12 12.87
N VAL A 55 -1.36 4.31 12.51
CA VAL A 55 -0.84 3.95 11.18
C VAL A 55 -0.79 2.43 10.99
N VAL A 56 -0.33 1.69 12.00
CA VAL A 56 -0.30 0.22 11.96
C VAL A 56 -1.71 -0.33 11.81
N GLU A 57 -2.65 0.12 12.65
CA GLU A 57 -4.05 -0.30 12.58
C GLU A 57 -4.66 -0.01 11.19
N TYR A 58 -4.38 1.16 10.63
CA TYR A 58 -4.82 1.52 9.28
C TYR A 58 -4.29 0.57 8.21
N LEU A 59 -2.98 0.29 8.22
CA LEU A 59 -2.32 -0.53 7.20
C LEU A 59 -2.67 -2.02 7.32
N GLU A 60 -2.83 -2.52 8.54
CA GLU A 60 -3.29 -3.89 8.79
C GLU A 60 -4.73 -4.08 8.29
N LYS A 61 -5.63 -3.13 8.57
CA LYS A 61 -7.00 -3.16 8.02
C LYS A 61 -7.01 -3.10 6.51
N LEU A 62 -6.18 -2.25 5.89
CA LEU A 62 -6.06 -2.24 4.42
C LEU A 62 -5.58 -3.59 3.88
N SER A 63 -4.63 -4.24 4.56
CA SER A 63 -4.14 -5.56 4.17
C SER A 63 -5.26 -6.60 4.19
N ILE A 64 -6.12 -6.60 5.21
CA ILE A 64 -7.30 -7.48 5.32
C ILE A 64 -8.28 -7.29 4.15
N TYR A 65 -8.49 -6.04 3.71
CA TYR A 65 -9.43 -5.69 2.65
C TYR A 65 -8.79 -5.55 1.26
N SER A 66 -7.57 -6.05 1.10
CA SER A 66 -6.87 -6.12 -0.18
C SER A 66 -6.82 -7.56 -0.72
N SER A 67 -6.52 -7.73 -2.00
CA SER A 67 -6.34 -9.06 -2.59
C SER A 67 -5.31 -9.04 -3.72
N CYS A 68 -4.12 -9.55 -3.42
CA CYS A 68 -3.08 -9.78 -4.42
C CYS A 68 -3.54 -10.77 -5.50
N ASP A 69 -4.28 -11.81 -5.11
CA ASP A 69 -4.82 -12.82 -6.02
C ASP A 69 -5.75 -12.19 -7.06
N TYR A 70 -6.69 -11.36 -6.61
CA TYR A 70 -7.58 -10.66 -7.52
C TYR A 70 -6.82 -9.76 -8.50
N PHE A 71 -5.87 -8.97 -8.00
CA PHE A 71 -5.03 -8.10 -8.84
C PHE A 71 -4.21 -8.92 -9.86
N ASN A 72 -3.77 -10.12 -9.49
CA ASN A 72 -3.01 -11.05 -10.33
C ASN A 72 -3.86 -11.99 -11.19
N ALA A 73 -5.15 -11.69 -11.40
CA ALA A 73 -6.06 -12.49 -12.23
C ALA A 73 -6.36 -13.90 -11.73
N ILE A 74 -6.22 -14.12 -10.42
CA ILE A 74 -6.65 -15.33 -9.76
C ILE A 74 -8.10 -15.14 -9.29
N GLY A 75 -9.01 -15.97 -9.80
CA GLY A 75 -10.43 -15.92 -9.51
C GLY A 75 -11.26 -15.07 -10.48
N SER A 76 -12.57 -14.98 -10.21
CA SER A 76 -13.50 -14.21 -11.05
C SER A 76 -13.26 -12.70 -10.94
N ARG A 77 -13.37 -12.00 -12.08
CA ARG A 77 -13.35 -10.53 -12.11
C ARG A 77 -14.56 -9.90 -11.43
N GLN A 78 -15.71 -10.55 -11.46
CA GLN A 78 -16.89 -10.10 -10.71
C GLN A 78 -17.00 -10.88 -9.41
N SER A 79 -17.11 -10.18 -8.29
CA SER A 79 -17.18 -10.75 -6.95
C SER A 79 -17.74 -9.73 -5.96
N ASP A 80 -18.93 -10.00 -5.41
CA ASP A 80 -19.56 -9.13 -4.41
C ASP A 80 -18.73 -9.03 -3.13
N VAL A 81 -18.04 -10.11 -2.75
CA VAL A 81 -17.15 -10.15 -1.59
C VAL A 81 -16.00 -9.16 -1.78
N LEU A 82 -15.32 -9.22 -2.92
CA LEU A 82 -14.19 -8.33 -3.20
C LEU A 82 -14.65 -6.90 -3.46
N ALA A 83 -15.82 -6.70 -4.08
CA ALA A 83 -16.42 -5.39 -4.17
C ALA A 83 -16.61 -4.77 -2.77
N ASN A 84 -17.18 -5.52 -1.82
CA ASN A 84 -17.32 -5.04 -0.45
C ASN A 84 -15.97 -4.74 0.22
N HIS A 85 -14.95 -5.58 0.00
CA HIS A 85 -13.60 -5.31 0.51
C HIS A 85 -13.05 -3.99 -0.01
N TYR A 86 -13.11 -3.75 -1.33
CA TYR A 86 -12.61 -2.51 -1.91
C TYR A 86 -13.43 -1.28 -1.50
N TYR A 87 -14.74 -1.43 -1.28
CA TYR A 87 -15.53 -0.36 -0.68
C TYR A 87 -15.07 -0.02 0.75
N ILE A 88 -14.77 -1.04 1.57
CA ILE A 88 -14.24 -0.82 2.92
C ILE A 88 -12.84 -0.19 2.87
N ALA A 89 -11.94 -0.69 2.02
CA ALA A 89 -10.59 -0.15 1.83
C ALA A 89 -10.61 1.34 1.40
N TYR A 90 -11.52 1.69 0.48
CA TYR A 90 -11.76 3.08 0.10
C TYR A 90 -12.13 3.94 1.32
N ASN A 91 -13.13 3.52 2.10
CA ASN A 91 -13.60 4.31 3.25
C ASN A 91 -12.55 4.38 4.37
N LEU A 92 -11.79 3.31 4.60
CA LEU A 92 -10.68 3.30 5.55
C LEU A 92 -9.63 4.35 5.17
N ALA A 93 -9.21 4.36 3.90
CA ALA A 93 -8.26 5.35 3.41
C ALA A 93 -8.85 6.77 3.45
N ASP A 94 -10.10 6.93 3.06
CA ASP A 94 -10.73 8.25 3.02
C ASP A 94 -10.83 8.86 4.42
N ASN A 95 -11.29 8.08 5.40
CA ASN A 95 -11.45 8.51 6.79
C ASN A 95 -10.13 8.70 7.54
N PHE A 96 -9.00 8.24 7.02
CA PHE A 96 -7.69 8.40 7.67
C PHE A 96 -7.03 9.76 7.40
N LEU A 97 -7.58 10.57 6.48
CA LEU A 97 -7.00 11.87 6.10
C LEU A 97 -6.85 12.86 7.26
N PRO A 98 -7.83 13.04 8.16
CA PRO A 98 -7.69 14.01 9.26
C PRO A 98 -6.47 13.72 10.15
N ILE A 99 -6.18 12.43 10.39
CA ILE A 99 -5.01 12.00 11.18
C ILE A 99 -3.71 12.38 10.44
N ILE A 100 -3.66 12.16 9.13
CA ILE A 100 -2.50 12.53 8.31
C ILE A 100 -2.29 14.05 8.32
N GLU A 101 -3.34 14.83 8.07
CA GLU A 101 -3.26 16.30 8.01
C GLU A 101 -2.82 16.92 9.33
N GLU A 102 -3.34 16.40 10.44
CA GLU A 102 -2.96 16.82 11.79
C GLU A 102 -1.46 16.60 12.03
N ASN A 103 -0.94 15.43 11.70
CA ASN A 103 0.47 15.10 11.92
C ASN A 103 1.41 15.88 10.99
N ILE A 104 1.08 16.05 9.70
CA ILE A 104 1.87 16.86 8.76
C ILE A 104 1.94 18.32 9.23
N SER A 105 0.85 18.84 9.80
CA SER A 105 0.77 20.23 10.27
C SER A 105 1.58 20.47 11.54
N LYS A 106 1.59 19.51 12.46
CA LYS A 106 2.29 19.60 13.76
C LYS A 106 3.80 19.35 13.67
N LEU A 107 4.23 18.44 12.78
CA LEU A 107 5.61 17.96 12.75
C LEU A 107 6.53 18.85 11.90
N LEU A 108 7.77 19.00 12.39
CA LEU A 108 8.87 19.72 11.72
C LEU A 108 10.13 18.86 11.50
N ASN A 109 10.12 17.62 11.97
CA ASN A 109 11.23 16.68 11.87
C ASN A 109 11.06 15.73 10.65
N SER A 110 11.95 14.75 10.51
CA SER A 110 11.93 13.77 9.42
C SER A 110 10.64 12.93 9.37
N GLN A 111 9.93 12.76 10.49
CA GLN A 111 8.65 12.03 10.52
C GLN A 111 7.60 12.71 9.64
N LYS A 112 7.70 14.02 9.45
CA LYS A 112 6.82 14.76 8.53
C LYS A 112 6.85 14.18 7.11
N ASP A 113 8.02 13.77 6.63
CA ASP A 113 8.16 13.21 5.28
C ASP A 113 7.57 11.80 5.18
N GLU A 114 7.66 11.00 6.24
CA GLU A 114 6.95 9.71 6.35
C GLU A 114 5.42 9.91 6.32
N TRP A 115 4.90 10.91 7.01
CA TRP A 115 3.47 11.27 6.94
C TRP A 115 3.06 11.76 5.55
N LYS A 116 3.90 12.50 4.82
CA LYS A 116 3.63 12.87 3.41
C LYS A 116 3.62 11.64 2.50
N GLN A 117 4.52 10.70 2.72
CA GLN A 117 4.54 9.43 1.98
C GLN A 117 3.29 8.60 2.25
N LEU A 118 2.84 8.54 3.51
CA LEU A 118 1.59 7.91 3.88
C LEU A 118 0.37 8.64 3.28
N SER A 119 0.40 9.97 3.19
CA SER A 119 -0.62 10.77 2.48
C SER A 119 -0.72 10.38 1.00
N TYR A 120 0.43 10.25 0.34
CA TYR A 120 0.48 9.85 -1.06
C TYR A 120 -0.06 8.43 -1.26
N HIS A 121 0.28 7.51 -0.35
CA HIS A 121 -0.26 6.16 -0.30
C HIS A 121 -1.76 6.11 -0.05
N ARG A 122 -2.27 6.88 0.90
CA ARG A 122 -3.71 6.98 1.19
C ARG A 122 -4.49 7.31 -0.08
N GLU A 123 -4.04 8.33 -0.80
CA GLU A 123 -4.72 8.78 -2.02
C GLU A 123 -4.54 7.78 -3.18
N TYR A 124 -3.40 7.08 -3.26
CA TYR A 124 -3.24 5.92 -4.15
C TYR A 124 -4.27 4.83 -3.85
N VAL A 125 -4.47 4.47 -2.57
CA VAL A 125 -5.44 3.46 -2.14
C VAL A 125 -6.87 3.90 -2.46
N VAL A 126 -7.24 5.16 -2.21
CA VAL A 126 -8.57 5.70 -2.55
C VAL A 126 -8.87 5.50 -4.04
N LYS A 127 -7.95 5.90 -4.92
CA LYS A 127 -8.16 5.78 -6.38
C LYS A 127 -8.16 4.32 -6.83
N MET A 128 -7.22 3.51 -6.33
CA MET A 128 -7.10 2.10 -6.70
C MET A 128 -8.31 1.28 -6.23
N ALA A 129 -8.71 1.43 -4.96
CA ALA A 129 -9.85 0.73 -4.39
C ALA A 129 -11.14 1.08 -5.13
N LYS A 130 -11.32 2.34 -5.53
CA LYS A 130 -12.48 2.75 -6.34
C LYS A 130 -12.50 2.05 -7.71
N ALA A 131 -11.36 1.99 -8.41
CA ALA A 131 -11.27 1.28 -9.69
C ALA A 131 -11.56 -0.22 -9.53
N LEU A 132 -10.98 -0.87 -8.51
CA LEU A 132 -11.17 -2.30 -8.22
C LEU A 132 -12.60 -2.61 -7.77
N TYR A 133 -13.24 -1.74 -6.98
CA TYR A 133 -14.66 -1.85 -6.62
C TYR A 133 -15.57 -1.88 -7.86
N LEU A 134 -15.37 -0.94 -8.78
CA LEU A 134 -16.14 -0.87 -10.02
C LEU A 134 -15.90 -2.11 -10.89
N GLN A 135 -14.66 -2.61 -10.92
CA GLN A 135 -14.33 -3.83 -11.64
C GLN A 135 -15.01 -5.06 -11.04
N ALA A 136 -14.94 -5.22 -9.71
CA ALA A 136 -15.54 -6.31 -8.97
C ALA A 136 -17.07 -6.34 -9.06
N THR A 137 -17.70 -5.19 -9.31
CA THR A 137 -19.15 -5.05 -9.55
C THR A 137 -19.55 -5.15 -11.03
N GLY A 138 -18.61 -5.45 -11.93
CA GLY A 138 -18.87 -5.60 -13.36
C GLY A 138 -19.05 -4.28 -14.13
N LYS A 139 -18.80 -3.13 -13.50
CA LYS A 139 -18.88 -1.79 -14.09
C LYS A 139 -17.59 -1.43 -14.85
N THR A 140 -17.18 -2.31 -15.78
CA THR A 140 -15.85 -2.28 -16.43
C THR A 140 -15.48 -0.93 -17.05
N ARG A 141 -16.43 -0.25 -17.72
CA ARG A 141 -16.15 1.08 -18.31
C ARG A 141 -15.80 2.12 -17.25
N GLN A 142 -16.58 2.18 -16.16
CA GLN A 142 -16.34 3.12 -15.07
C GLN A 142 -15.05 2.76 -14.33
N ALA A 143 -14.77 1.47 -14.16
CA ALA A 143 -13.50 0.99 -13.59
C ALA A 143 -12.31 1.47 -14.43
N GLN A 144 -12.41 1.41 -15.75
CA GLN A 144 -11.38 1.89 -16.68
C GLN A 144 -11.19 3.41 -16.61
N ASP A 145 -12.28 4.18 -16.41
CA ASP A 145 -12.19 5.63 -16.23
C ASP A 145 -11.48 5.98 -14.90
N GLU A 146 -11.78 5.27 -13.81
CA GLU A 146 -11.07 5.45 -12.54
C GLU A 146 -9.62 4.96 -12.59
N TRP A 147 -9.32 3.93 -13.37
CA TRP A 147 -7.95 3.52 -13.62
C TRP A 147 -7.12 4.62 -14.29
N ARG A 148 -7.71 5.41 -15.20
CA ARG A 148 -7.02 6.60 -15.75
C ARG A 148 -6.71 7.63 -14.66
N ASN A 149 -7.57 7.77 -13.66
CA ASN A 149 -7.28 8.63 -12.50
C ASN A 149 -6.10 8.09 -11.68
N VAL A 150 -6.00 6.77 -11.49
CA VAL A 150 -4.81 6.14 -10.87
C VAL A 150 -3.56 6.44 -11.69
N LEU A 151 -3.59 6.21 -13.02
CA LEU A 151 -2.47 6.48 -13.92
C LEU A 151 -1.98 7.92 -13.85
N ASN A 152 -2.91 8.88 -13.94
CA ASN A 152 -2.59 10.30 -13.88
C ASN A 152 -1.96 10.66 -12.53
N TYR A 153 -2.47 10.08 -11.44
CA TYR A 153 -1.96 10.33 -10.11
C TYR A 153 -0.53 9.79 -9.95
N ILE A 154 -0.29 8.52 -10.26
CA ILE A 154 1.04 7.93 -10.03
C ILE A 154 2.11 8.50 -10.96
N ARG A 155 1.77 8.79 -12.22
CA ARG A 155 2.70 9.40 -13.19
C ARG A 155 2.99 10.86 -12.83
N GLY A 156 1.97 11.62 -12.41
CA GLY A 156 2.12 13.01 -12.04
C GLY A 156 3.02 13.23 -10.81
N HIS A 157 3.14 12.23 -9.95
CA HIS A 157 3.94 12.30 -8.72
C HIS A 157 5.21 11.42 -8.77
N GLU A 158 5.52 10.79 -9.91
CA GLU A 158 6.62 9.82 -10.01
C GLU A 158 7.95 10.40 -9.53
N LEU A 159 8.29 11.62 -9.94
CA LEU A 159 9.55 12.26 -9.53
C LEU A 159 9.70 12.38 -8.01
N LEU A 160 8.60 12.51 -7.28
CA LEU A 160 8.59 12.67 -5.82
C LEU A 160 8.67 11.34 -5.08
N PHE A 161 8.15 10.25 -5.66
CA PHE A 161 7.98 8.97 -4.95
C PHE A 161 8.71 7.78 -5.60
N GLN A 162 9.39 7.97 -6.73
CA GLN A 162 10.11 6.91 -7.46
C GLN A 162 11.20 6.21 -6.63
N SER A 163 11.65 6.79 -5.52
CA SER A 163 12.57 6.10 -4.59
C SER A 163 11.89 4.92 -3.88
N ASN A 164 10.57 4.97 -3.73
CA ASN A 164 9.81 3.98 -2.95
C ASN A 164 8.76 3.23 -3.79
N LEU A 165 8.29 3.80 -4.91
CA LEU A 165 7.26 3.24 -5.78
C LEU A 165 7.75 3.10 -7.23
N ASP A 166 7.66 1.88 -7.76
CA ASP A 166 7.86 1.62 -9.19
C ASP A 166 6.56 1.79 -9.99
N VAL A 167 6.39 2.96 -10.62
CA VAL A 167 5.23 3.28 -11.45
C VAL A 167 5.09 2.33 -12.65
N TYR A 168 6.21 1.97 -13.28
CA TYR A 168 6.20 1.02 -14.40
C TYR A 168 5.65 -0.33 -13.95
N ARG A 169 6.09 -0.85 -12.80
CA ARG A 169 5.63 -2.14 -12.29
C ARG A 169 4.13 -2.16 -11.99
N VAL A 170 3.60 -1.10 -11.36
CA VAL A 170 2.16 -0.98 -11.11
C VAL A 170 1.36 -1.05 -12.42
N ILE A 171 1.81 -0.31 -13.44
CA ILE A 171 1.16 -0.25 -14.75
C ILE A 171 1.25 -1.59 -15.47
N GLU A 172 2.43 -2.21 -15.47
CA GLU A 172 2.70 -3.46 -16.17
C GLU A 172 1.85 -4.60 -15.59
N VAL A 173 1.79 -4.71 -14.26
CA VAL A 173 0.97 -5.74 -13.61
C VAL A 173 -0.52 -5.48 -13.82
N ALA A 174 -0.96 -4.22 -13.70
CA ALA A 174 -2.36 -3.88 -13.91
C ALA A 174 -2.84 -4.19 -15.34
N LYS A 175 -1.98 -3.91 -16.32
CA LYS A 175 -2.26 -4.15 -17.74
C LYS A 175 -2.30 -5.64 -18.07
N ASN A 176 -1.34 -6.40 -17.56
CA ASN A 176 -1.16 -7.81 -17.97
C ASN A 176 -2.00 -8.78 -17.13
N TYR A 177 -2.32 -8.41 -15.89
CA TYR A 177 -3.04 -9.27 -14.96
C TYR A 177 -4.34 -8.64 -14.51
N ALA A 178 -4.33 -7.42 -13.95
CA ALA A 178 -5.53 -6.87 -13.29
C ALA A 178 -6.70 -6.60 -14.24
N GLY A 179 -6.51 -6.58 -15.56
CA GLY A 179 -7.58 -6.38 -16.53
C GLY A 179 -7.91 -4.92 -16.78
N PHE A 180 -6.98 -4.02 -16.46
CA PHE A 180 -7.03 -2.61 -16.84
C PHE A 180 -6.26 -2.37 -18.15
N HIS A 181 -6.57 -1.28 -18.84
CA HIS A 181 -5.90 -0.90 -20.09
C HIS A 181 -5.22 0.46 -19.99
N LEU A 182 -4.22 0.71 -20.84
CA LEU A 182 -3.52 1.99 -20.96
C LEU A 182 -4.32 3.03 -21.76
#